data_AF-A0A963MM10-F1
#
_entry.id   AF-A0A963MM10-F1
#
_cell.length_a   1.000
_cell.length_b   1.000
_cell.length_c   1.000
_cell.angle_alpha   90.00
_cell.angle_beta   90.00
_cell.angle_gamma   90.00
#
_symmetry.space_group_name_H-M   'P 1'
#
loop_
_entity.id
_entity.type
_entity.pdbx_description
1 polymer ?
#
loop_
_entity_poly.entity_id
_entity_poly.type
_entity_poly.pdbx_seq_one_letter_code
_entity_poly.pdbx_strand_id
1 'polypeptide(L)'
;VDLLALLLLAVSPHLALLAQLGLSRVREFDADLAAARFTGDPAGLASALAKIERVSRSWRRWFLPGWGNPEPSWLRTHPATEERVGRLLSLARGPADHSLAPAEEGLWPGVSRPRRGPRWYPGGYWH
;
A
#
# COMPACT_ATOMS: atom_id res chain seq x y z
N VAL A 1 26.87 -14.10 36.04
CA VAL A 1 25.87 -13.84 34.99
C VAL A 1 25.68 -12.35 34.89
N ASP A 2 25.92 -11.76 33.71
CA ASP A 2 25.73 -10.33 33.55
C ASP A 2 24.24 -10.01 33.51
N LEU A 3 23.77 -9.28 34.51
CA LEU A 3 22.36 -8.91 34.65
C LEU A 3 21.86 -8.14 33.42
N LEU A 4 22.73 -7.32 32.82
CA LEU A 4 22.47 -6.62 31.57
C LEU A 4 22.19 -7.59 30.42
N ALA A 5 22.98 -8.66 30.28
CA ALA A 5 22.79 -9.66 29.23
C ALA A 5 21.49 -10.44 29.42
N LEU A 6 21.13 -10.79 30.66
CA LEU A 6 19.85 -11.42 30.98
C LEU A 6 18.66 -10.50 30.68
N LEU A 7 18.76 -9.20 31.00
CA LEU A 7 17.73 -8.23 30.70
C LEU A 7 17.54 -8.05 29.18
N LEU A 8 18.64 -7.94 28.42
CA LEU A 8 18.59 -7.85 26.96
C LEU A 8 17.97 -9.11 26.34
N LEU A 9 18.31 -10.29 26.85
CA LEU A 9 17.72 -11.54 26.39
C LEU A 9 16.21 -11.60 26.65
N ALA A 10 15.77 -11.13 27.83
CA ALA A 10 14.35 -11.08 28.18
C ALA A 10 13.55 -10.09 27.31
N VAL A 11 14.14 -8.95 26.95
CA VAL A 11 13.48 -7.89 26.16
C VAL A 11 13.57 -8.14 24.65
N SER A 12 14.56 -8.92 24.19
CA SER A 12 14.83 -9.21 22.77
C SER A 12 13.60 -9.56 21.92
N PRO A 13 12.67 -10.45 22.34
CA PRO A 13 11.50 -10.78 21.53
C PRO A 13 10.61 -9.58 21.20
N HIS A 14 10.49 -8.63 22.12
CA HIS A 14 9.70 -7.41 21.93
C HIS A 14 10.38 -6.46 20.94
N LEU A 15 11.71 -6.34 21.02
CA LEU A 15 12.48 -5.56 20.06
C LEU A 15 12.40 -6.16 18.65
N ALA A 16 12.47 -7.50 18.55
CA ALA A 16 12.32 -8.20 17.29
C ALA A 16 10.93 -7.95 16.68
N LEU A 17 9.87 -7.99 17.48
CA LEU A 17 8.50 -7.67 17.02
C LEU A 17 8.40 -6.25 16.48
N LEU A 18 8.93 -5.26 17.21
CA LEU A 18 8.93 -3.86 16.76
C LEU A 18 9.74 -3.68 15.47
N ALA A 19 10.90 -4.32 15.36
CA ALA A 19 11.70 -4.31 14.15
C ALA A 19 10.97 -4.96 12.96
N GLN A 20 10.29 -6.08 13.17
CA GLN A 20 9.48 -6.76 12.15
C GLN A 20 8.32 -5.88 11.68
N LEU A 21 7.59 -5.25 12.61
CA LEU A 21 6.50 -4.32 12.28
C LEU A 21 7.02 -3.10 11.51
N GLY A 22 8.17 -2.55 11.92
CA GLY A 22 8.84 -1.47 11.21
C GLY A 22 9.26 -1.86 9.79
N LEU A 23 9.91 -3.02 9.64
CA LEU A 23 10.33 -3.56 8.34
C LEU A 23 9.14 -3.83 7.42
N SER A 24 8.03 -4.36 7.95
CA SER A 24 6.79 -4.57 7.18
C SER A 24 6.29 -3.27 6.56
N ARG A 25 6.29 -2.16 7.32
CA ARG A 25 5.85 -0.85 6.83
C ARG A 25 6.74 -0.31 5.72
N VAL A 26 8.07 -0.42 5.89
CA VAL A 26 9.03 0.01 4.85
C VAL A 26 8.82 -0.78 3.57
N ARG A 27 8.68 -2.11 3.67
CA ARG A 27 8.44 -2.99 2.51
C ARG A 27 7.13 -2.68 1.79
N GLU A 28 6.07 -2.31 2.52
CA GLU A 28 4.81 -1.90 1.89
C GLU A 28 4.98 -0.61 1.05
N PHE A 29 5.72 0.37 1.57
CA PHE A 29 5.99 1.59 0.82
C PHE A 29 6.89 1.38 -0.39
N ASP A 30 7.88 0.50 -0.27
CA ASP A 30 8.74 0.13 -1.41
C ASP A 30 7.92 -0.58 -2.50
N ALA A 31 6.96 -1.42 -2.11
CA ALA A 31 6.03 -2.05 -3.04
C ALA A 31 5.14 -1.02 -3.74
N ASP A 32 4.60 -0.03 -3.01
CA ASP A 32 3.81 1.06 -3.60
C ASP A 32 4.62 1.89 -4.60
N LEU A 33 5.88 2.20 -4.26
CA LEU A 33 6.79 2.92 -5.14
C LEU A 33 7.13 2.09 -6.39
N ALA A 34 7.42 0.80 -6.24
CA ALA A 34 7.69 -0.09 -7.35
C ALA A 34 6.47 -0.22 -8.27
N ALA A 35 5.26 -0.33 -7.71
CA ALA A 35 4.01 -0.35 -8.47
C ALA A 35 3.79 0.96 -9.22
N ALA A 36 3.97 2.11 -8.58
CA ALA A 36 3.85 3.42 -9.21
C ALA A 36 4.87 3.61 -10.34
N ARG A 37 6.10 3.14 -10.17
CA ARG A 37 7.15 3.14 -11.21
C ARG A 37 6.78 2.24 -12.38
N PHE A 38 6.25 1.05 -12.09
CA PHE A 38 5.87 0.08 -13.12
C PHE A 38 4.65 0.54 -13.94
N THR A 39 3.66 1.16 -13.30
CA THR A 39 2.45 1.64 -13.99
C THR A 39 2.61 3.02 -14.60
N GLY A 40 3.56 3.82 -14.11
CA GLY A 40 3.70 5.23 -14.47
C GLY A 40 2.49 6.09 -14.05
N ASP A 41 1.64 5.58 -13.16
CA ASP A 41 0.41 6.26 -12.72
C ASP A 41 0.24 6.17 -11.19
N PRO A 42 1.03 6.95 -10.43
CA PRO A 42 0.90 7.02 -8.97
C PRO A 42 -0.48 7.54 -8.51
N ALA A 43 -1.10 8.46 -9.26
CA ALA A 43 -2.41 9.02 -8.90
C ALA A 43 -3.54 8.00 -9.09
N GLY A 44 -3.50 7.21 -10.18
CA GLY A 44 -4.41 6.10 -10.40
C GLY A 44 -4.28 5.02 -9.33
N LEU A 45 -3.05 4.69 -8.91
CA LEU A 45 -2.81 3.75 -7.82
C LEU A 45 -3.40 4.26 -6.48
N ALA A 46 -3.21 5.55 -6.18
CA ALA A 46 -3.80 6.18 -4.98
C ALA A 46 -5.34 6.11 -4.98
N SER A 47 -5.97 6.39 -6.13
CA SER A 47 -7.42 6.27 -6.34
C SER A 47 -7.91 4.83 -6.14
N ALA A 48 -7.20 3.86 -6.71
CA ALA A 48 -7.53 2.44 -6.57
C ALA A 48 -7.48 1.99 -5.10
N LEU A 49 -6.42 2.38 -4.39
CA LEU A 49 -6.24 2.05 -2.97
C LEU A 49 -7.36 2.66 -2.10
N ALA A 50 -7.71 3.93 -2.33
CA ALA A 50 -8.81 4.60 -1.64
C ALA A 50 -10.17 3.92 -1.90
N LYS A 51 -10.39 3.43 -3.12
CA LYS A 51 -11.60 2.67 -3.47
C LYS A 51 -11.67 1.34 -2.73
N ILE A 52 -10.57 0.59 -2.66
CA ILE A 52 -10.48 -0.68 -1.94
C ILE A 52 -10.77 -0.47 -0.45
N GLU A 53 -10.16 0.52 0.17
CA GLU A 53 -10.37 0.86 1.58
C GLU A 53 -11.84 1.16 1.88
N ARG A 54 -12.48 1.98 1.04
CA ARG A 54 -13.90 2.32 1.20
C ARG A 54 -14.78 1.07 1.17
N VAL A 55 -14.53 0.17 0.22
CA VAL A 55 -15.30 -1.09 0.09
C VAL A 55 -15.03 -2.01 1.28
N SER A 56 -13.77 -2.17 1.69
CA SER A 56 -13.38 -3.00 2.84
C SER A 56 -14.02 -2.51 4.13
N ARG A 57 -13.99 -1.20 4.39
CA ARG A 57 -14.65 -0.59 5.54
C ARG A 57 -16.16 -0.79 5.52
N SER A 58 -16.77 -0.68 4.34
CA SER A 58 -18.21 -0.86 4.17
C SER A 58 -18.64 -2.30 4.45
N TRP A 59 -17.92 -3.29 3.90
CA TRP A 59 -18.14 -4.70 4.21
C TRP A 59 -17.96 -4.95 5.70
N ARG A 60 -16.82 -4.54 6.28
CA ARG A 60 -16.48 -4.82 7.68
C ARG A 60 -17.55 -4.27 8.64
N ARG A 61 -18.07 -3.08 8.35
CA ARG A 61 -19.18 -2.49 9.11
C ARG A 61 -20.48 -3.29 9.02
N TRP A 62 -20.76 -3.90 7.89
CA TRP A 62 -21.96 -4.73 7.68
C TRP A 62 -21.88 -6.08 8.37
N PHE A 63 -20.74 -6.77 8.24
CA PHE A 63 -20.59 -8.13 8.72
C PHE A 63 -20.07 -8.23 10.17
N LEU A 64 -19.41 -7.18 10.66
CA LEU A 64 -18.78 -7.16 11.98
C LEU A 64 -19.10 -5.83 12.70
N PRO A 65 -20.37 -5.61 13.09
CA PRO A 65 -20.76 -4.39 13.80
C PRO A 65 -20.03 -4.28 15.14
N GLY A 66 -19.37 -3.14 15.39
CA GLY A 66 -18.56 -2.89 16.59
C GLY A 66 -17.08 -3.28 16.45
N TRP A 67 -16.71 -4.09 15.45
CA TRP A 67 -15.32 -4.44 15.16
C TRP A 67 -14.70 -3.41 14.21
N GLY A 68 -14.58 -2.17 14.70
CA GLY A 68 -14.22 -1.02 13.87
C GLY A 68 -13.73 0.20 14.65
N ASN A 69 -13.24 0.03 15.86
CA ASN A 69 -12.44 1.07 16.50
C ASN A 69 -11.14 1.20 15.67
N PRO A 70 -10.59 2.41 15.43
CA PRO A 70 -9.32 2.54 14.74
C PRO A 70 -8.28 1.86 15.61
N GLU A 71 -7.94 0.60 15.26
CA GLU A 71 -6.79 -0.13 15.80
C GLU A 71 -5.65 0.86 15.98
N PRO A 72 -5.11 1.01 17.20
CA PRO A 72 -4.10 2.01 17.43
C PRO A 72 -2.91 1.70 16.51
N SER A 73 -2.39 2.73 15.86
CA SER A 73 -1.46 2.66 14.71
C SER A 73 -0.29 1.68 14.90
N TRP A 74 0.10 1.36 16.13
CA TRP A 74 1.20 0.47 16.47
C TRP A 74 0.93 -1.03 16.24
N LEU A 75 -0.32 -1.50 16.22
CA LEU A 75 -0.66 -2.92 16.01
C LEU A 75 -0.93 -3.33 14.56
N ARG A 76 -1.00 -2.38 13.63
CA ARG A 76 -1.21 -2.71 12.22
C ARG A 76 0.07 -3.25 11.59
N THR A 77 -0.08 -4.36 10.86
CA THR A 77 0.98 -4.95 10.02
C THR A 77 1.28 -4.12 8.77
N HIS A 78 0.37 -3.23 8.38
CA HIS A 78 0.52 -2.30 7.26
C HIS A 78 0.36 -0.84 7.72
N PRO A 79 1.03 0.12 7.05
CA PRO A 79 0.80 1.54 7.25
C PRO A 79 -0.66 1.90 6.94
N ALA A 80 -1.12 3.03 7.47
CA ALA A 80 -2.49 3.49 7.22
C ALA A 80 -2.71 3.73 5.72
N THR A 81 -3.89 3.37 5.21
CA THR A 81 -4.23 3.56 3.80
C THR A 81 -4.10 5.04 3.40
N GLU A 82 -4.48 5.96 4.29
CA GLU A 82 -4.35 7.40 4.07
C GLU A 82 -2.88 7.85 3.90
N GLU A 83 -1.96 7.24 4.65
CA GLU A 83 -0.52 7.54 4.56
C GLU A 83 0.05 7.08 3.21
N ARG A 84 -0.32 5.88 2.77
CA ARG A 84 0.04 5.34 1.45
C ARG A 84 -0.49 6.20 0.31
N VAL A 85 -1.77 6.57 0.38
CA VAL A 85 -2.42 7.48 -0.59
C VAL A 85 -1.69 8.82 -0.64
N GLY A 86 -1.37 9.40 0.52
CA GLY A 86 -0.63 10.66 0.61
C GLY A 86 0.73 10.59 -0.06
N ARG A 87 1.47 9.49 0.17
CA ARG A 87 2.79 9.26 -0.43
C ARG A 87 2.73 9.04 -1.94
N LEU A 88 1.73 8.30 -2.43
CA LEU A 88 1.53 8.14 -3.88
C LEU A 88 1.17 9.47 -4.55
N LEU A 89 0.31 10.28 -3.93
CA LEU A 89 -0.02 11.61 -4.43
C LEU A 89 1.18 12.57 -4.38
N SER A 90 2.10 12.42 -3.44
CA SER A 90 3.33 13.21 -3.44
C SER A 90 4.28 12.82 -4.57
N LEU A 91 4.38 11.53 -4.92
CA LEU A 91 5.08 11.06 -6.12
C LEU A 91 4.49 11.64 -7.42
N ALA A 92 3.17 11.81 -7.47
CA ALA A 92 2.48 12.43 -8.61
C ALA A 92 2.72 13.95 -8.73
N ARG A 93 3.08 14.61 -7.63
CA ARG A 93 3.27 16.08 -7.55
C ARG A 93 4.72 16.53 -7.59
N GLY A 94 5.67 15.65 -7.28
CA GLY A 94 7.10 15.93 -7.47
C GLY A 94 7.41 16.19 -8.94
N PRO A 95 8.58 16.78 -9.29
CA PRO A 95 9.03 16.74 -10.66
C PRO A 95 8.99 15.28 -11.05
N ALA A 96 8.06 14.91 -11.93
CA ALA A 96 8.11 13.60 -12.54
C ALA A 96 9.55 13.48 -13.00
N ASP A 97 10.21 12.39 -12.64
CA ASP A 97 11.51 12.09 -13.18
C ASP A 97 11.32 11.91 -14.70
N HIS A 98 11.27 13.03 -15.41
CA HIS A 98 11.23 13.15 -16.85
C HIS A 98 12.61 12.82 -17.43
N SER A 99 13.62 12.53 -16.58
CA SER A 99 14.93 12.02 -17.02
C SER A 99 14.82 10.61 -17.58
N LEU A 100 13.66 9.96 -17.43
CA LEU A 100 13.23 8.90 -18.31
C LEU A 100 12.17 9.50 -19.21
N ALA A 101 12.58 9.90 -20.41
CA ALA A 101 11.68 10.13 -21.53
C ALA A 101 10.61 9.01 -21.54
N PRO A 102 9.36 9.28 -21.96
CA PRO A 102 8.43 8.20 -22.20
C PRO A 102 9.18 7.22 -23.10
N ALA A 103 9.29 5.97 -22.69
CA ALA A 103 9.52 4.91 -23.64
C ALA A 103 8.33 4.96 -24.60
N GLU A 104 8.45 5.83 -25.61
CA GLU A 104 7.66 5.90 -26.84
C GLU A 104 7.87 4.62 -27.66
N GLU A 105 8.71 3.69 -27.18
CA GLU A 105 8.85 2.34 -27.68
C GLU A 105 8.25 1.35 -26.68
N GLY A 106 7.00 1.00 -26.95
CA GLY A 106 6.48 -0.30 -26.52
C GLY A 106 6.16 -0.40 -25.04
N LEU A 107 5.00 0.17 -24.68
CA LEU A 107 3.94 -0.69 -24.15
C LEU A 107 4.14 -2.11 -24.70
N TRP A 108 4.36 -3.12 -23.85
CA TRP A 108 4.34 -4.53 -24.25
C TRP A 108 3.41 -4.73 -25.44
N PRO A 109 3.86 -5.28 -26.59
CA PRO A 109 3.03 -5.32 -27.80
C PRO A 109 1.65 -5.88 -27.44
N GLY A 110 0.64 -4.99 -27.42
CA GLY A 110 -0.74 -5.31 -27.05
C GLY A 110 -1.35 -4.65 -25.79
N VAL A 111 -0.60 -4.02 -24.87
CA VAL A 111 -1.17 -3.54 -23.58
C VAL A 111 -1.65 -2.09 -23.65
N SER A 112 -2.69 -1.78 -24.42
CA SER A 112 -3.23 -0.41 -24.50
C SER A 112 -3.68 0.15 -23.14
N ARG A 113 -3.43 1.44 -22.85
CA ARG A 113 -4.10 2.14 -21.73
C ARG A 113 -5.61 1.95 -21.88
N PRO A 114 -6.32 1.40 -20.88
CA PRO A 114 -7.74 1.11 -21.01
C PRO A 114 -8.51 2.40 -21.25
N ARG A 115 -9.04 2.56 -22.47
CA ARG A 115 -9.84 3.73 -22.89
C ARG A 115 -11.22 3.78 -22.23
N ARG A 116 -11.65 2.70 -21.59
CA ARG A 116 -12.96 2.58 -20.94
C ARG A 116 -12.77 2.28 -19.47
N GLY A 117 -13.56 2.97 -18.64
CA GLY A 117 -13.63 2.70 -17.23
C GLY A 117 -14.16 1.28 -16.95
N PRO A 118 -13.75 0.65 -15.84
CA PRO A 118 -14.19 -0.67 -15.45
C PRO A 118 -15.74 -0.76 -15.40
N ARG A 119 -16.33 -1.68 -16.16
CA ARG A 119 -17.78 -2.00 -16.11
C ARG A 119 -18.02 -3.14 -15.13
N TRP A 120 -19.01 -2.97 -14.26
CA TRP A 120 -19.35 -3.99 -13.28
C TRP A 120 -20.17 -5.10 -13.94
N TYR A 121 -19.68 -6.34 -13.87
CA TYR A 121 -20.38 -7.54 -14.33
C TYR A 121 -20.74 -8.41 -13.11
N PRO A 122 -21.94 -9.01 -13.04
CA PRO A 122 -22.36 -9.85 -11.91
C PRO A 122 -21.41 -11.02 -11.62
N GLY A 123 -20.62 -11.47 -12.61
CA GLY A 123 -19.63 -12.55 -12.46
C GLY A 123 -18.25 -12.11 -11.95
N GLY A 124 -17.99 -10.82 -11.75
CA GLY A 124 -16.71 -10.32 -11.24
C GLY A 124 -15.51 -10.44 -12.19
N TYR A 125 -15.70 -10.94 -13.42
CA TYR A 125 -14.66 -11.04 -14.43
C TYR A 125 -14.44 -9.68 -15.12
N TRP A 126 -13.18 -9.25 -15.13
CA TRP A 126 -12.70 -8.16 -15.97
C TRP A 126 -12.17 -8.81 -17.26
N HIS A 127 -12.85 -8.61 -18.39
CA HIS A 127 -12.36 -8.97 -19.72
C HIS A 127 -11.83 -7.73 -20.44
#